data_AF-A0A5E4R2Z5-F1
#
_entry.id   AF-A0A5E4R2Z5-F1
#
_cell.length_a   1.000
_cell.length_b   1.000
_cell.length_c   1.000
_cell.angle_alpha   90.00
_cell.angle_beta   90.00
_cell.angle_gamma   90.00
#
_symmetry.space_group_name_H-M   'P 1'
#
loop_
_entity.id
_entity.type
_entity.pdbx_description
1 polymer ?
#
loop_
_entity_poly.entity_id
_entity_poly.type
_entity_poly.pdbx_seq_one_letter_code
_entity_poly.pdbx_strand_id
1 'polypeptide(L)'
;MVLGNLPMISVAATEKQSNAGGMAIPLFGKAAIALITLGVIAGLTTVIVLLVNSDDDSTHDYTTTTMAPPTSDNLELPYQVGVGIADMTGPCVEVTFMGYAEVGQTGEGIHTRQFSRAFIFAKGDKRVVLVTAEVQAVGIAVRRECTCQ
;
A
#
# COMPACT_ATOMS: atom_id res chain seq x y z
N MET A 1 2.10 -3.66 51.38
CA MET A 1 3.34 -4.09 50.69
C MET A 1 2.97 -4.24 49.21
N VAL A 2 3.44 -3.28 48.41
CA VAL A 2 3.55 -3.23 46.93
C VAL A 2 2.36 -3.70 46.08
N LEU A 3 1.56 -2.74 45.57
CA LEU A 3 0.84 -2.89 44.30
C LEU A 3 1.82 -2.61 43.15
N GLY A 4 1.96 -3.55 42.22
CA GLY A 4 2.79 -3.41 41.02
C GLY A 4 1.98 -3.05 39.78
N ASN A 5 2.26 -1.85 39.24
CA ASN A 5 2.16 -1.35 37.87
C ASN A 5 1.36 -2.12 36.80
N LEU A 6 0.32 -1.44 36.29
CA LEU A 6 -0.05 -1.45 34.87
C LEU A 6 0.39 -0.09 34.27
N PRO A 7 1.06 -0.03 33.11
CA PRO A 7 1.27 1.24 32.43
C PRO A 7 -0.04 1.64 31.74
N MET A 8 -0.70 2.64 32.32
CA MET A 8 -1.81 3.34 31.70
C MET A 8 -1.27 4.12 30.49
N ILE A 9 -1.73 3.78 29.30
CA ILE A 9 -1.55 4.57 28.08
C ILE A 9 -2.20 5.94 28.34
N SER A 10 -1.38 6.90 28.75
CA SER A 10 -1.78 8.27 28.98
C SER A 10 -1.86 8.98 27.64
N VAL A 11 -3.07 9.01 27.08
CA VAL A 11 -3.51 9.98 26.07
C VAL A 11 -3.30 11.38 26.68
N ALA A 12 -2.16 11.99 26.39
CA ALA A 12 -1.87 13.36 26.82
C ALA A 12 -2.67 14.32 25.94
N ALA A 13 -3.64 14.96 26.59
CA ALA A 13 -4.50 15.98 26.05
C ALA A 13 -3.71 17.11 25.38
N THR A 14 -4.23 17.51 24.23
CA THR A 14 -3.93 18.71 23.48
C THR A 14 -4.29 19.95 24.33
N GLU A 15 -3.35 20.53 25.07
CA GLU A 15 -3.50 21.92 25.51
C GLU A 15 -2.17 22.57 25.93
N LYS A 16 -1.62 23.41 25.05
CA LYS A 16 -1.15 24.76 25.44
C LYS A 16 -0.83 25.61 24.21
N GLN A 17 -1.76 26.50 23.87
CA GLN A 17 -1.38 27.75 23.22
C GLN A 17 -0.55 28.59 24.21
N SER A 18 0.36 29.38 23.64
CA SER A 18 1.23 30.36 24.27
C SER A 18 2.49 29.81 24.95
N ASN A 19 3.58 29.81 24.19
CA ASN A 19 4.75 30.57 24.63
C ASN A 19 5.48 31.13 23.42
N ALA A 20 5.21 32.39 23.12
CA ALA A 20 6.02 33.20 22.22
C ALA A 20 7.38 33.43 22.91
N GLY A 21 8.27 32.44 22.81
CA GLY A 21 9.69 32.62 23.02
C GLY A 21 10.22 33.47 21.87
N GLY A 22 10.43 34.76 22.15
CA GLY A 22 10.90 35.74 21.19
C GLY A 22 12.25 35.37 20.59
N MET A 23 12.25 34.94 19.33
CA MET A 23 13.40 35.05 18.45
C MET A 23 13.03 36.09 17.39
N ALA A 24 13.62 37.28 17.50
CA ALA A 24 13.36 38.40 16.61
C ALA A 24 13.90 38.09 15.20
N ILE A 25 13.10 37.36 14.41
CA ILE A 25 13.31 37.25 12.97
C ILE A 25 13.00 38.64 12.39
N PRO A 26 13.89 39.26 11.60
CA PRO A 26 13.65 40.58 11.02
C PRO A 26 12.33 40.55 10.24
N LEU A 27 11.60 41.67 10.20
CA LEU A 27 10.28 41.79 9.56
C LEU A 27 10.26 41.24 8.11
N PHE A 28 11.38 41.38 7.40
CA PHE A 28 11.62 40.81 6.07
C PHE A 28 11.60 39.27 6.03
N GLY A 29 12.07 38.59 7.08
CA GLY A 29 12.07 37.12 7.17
C GLY A 29 10.67 36.54 7.35
N LYS A 30 9.79 37.22 8.10
CA LYS A 30 8.37 36.82 8.22
C LYS A 30 7.63 36.95 6.89
N ALA A 31 7.88 38.04 6.15
CA ALA A 31 7.31 38.24 4.83
C ALA A 31 7.82 37.20 3.82
N ALA A 32 9.12 36.88 3.84
CA ALA A 32 9.70 35.87 2.97
C ALA A 32 9.13 34.46 3.25
N ILE A 33 9.00 34.07 4.52
CA ILE A 33 8.43 32.77 4.90
C ILE A 33 6.95 32.69 4.49
N ALA A 34 6.17 33.77 4.69
CA ALA A 34 4.77 33.81 4.29
C ALA A 34 4.58 33.71 2.76
N LEU A 35 5.47 34.31 1.97
CA LEU A 35 5.43 34.20 0.51
C LEU A 35 5.81 32.80 0.02
N ILE A 36 6.80 32.16 0.64
CA ILE A 36 7.20 30.79 0.29
C ILE A 36 6.08 29.80 0.65
N THR A 37 5.47 29.91 1.83
CA THR A 37 4.39 29.00 2.24
C THR A 37 3.14 29.16 1.39
N LEU A 38 2.73 30.39 1.08
CA LEU A 38 1.60 30.65 0.18
C LEU A 38 1.90 30.17 -1.25
N GLY A 39 3.13 30.39 -1.74
CA GLY A 39 3.57 29.90 -3.04
C GLY A 39 3.55 28.37 -3.15
N VAL A 40 4.02 27.67 -2.11
CA VAL A 40 4.00 26.20 -2.06
C VAL A 40 2.56 25.67 -1.95
N ILE A 41 1.71 26.28 -1.13
CA ILE A 41 0.30 25.88 -0.99
C ILE A 41 -0.47 26.12 -2.29
N ALA A 42 -0.31 27.27 -2.93
CA ALA A 42 -0.95 27.58 -4.21
C ALA A 42 -0.40 26.72 -5.35
N GLY A 43 0.91 26.47 -5.39
CA GLY A 43 1.54 25.58 -6.37
C GLY A 43 1.07 24.14 -6.22
N LEU A 44 1.04 23.61 -5.00
CA LEU A 44 0.59 22.25 -4.74
C LEU A 44 -0.90 22.07 -5.06
N THR A 45 -1.75 23.02 -4.66
CA THR A 45 -3.20 22.94 -4.94
C THR A 45 -3.50 23.08 -6.43
N THR A 46 -2.82 23.98 -7.16
CA THR A 46 -3.00 24.11 -8.61
C THR A 46 -2.51 22.89 -9.40
N VAL A 47 -1.39 22.28 -9.00
CA VAL A 47 -0.90 21.03 -9.62
C VAL A 47 -1.89 19.89 -9.40
N ILE A 48 -2.40 19.71 -8.18
CA ILE A 48 -3.39 18.64 -7.89
C ILE A 48 -4.66 18.81 -8.73
N VAL A 49 -5.19 20.04 -8.82
CA VAL A 49 -6.41 20.30 -9.61
C VAL A 49 -6.19 20.11 -11.11
N LEU A 50 -5.01 20.47 -11.63
CA LEU A 50 -4.67 20.21 -13.04
C LEU A 50 -4.55 18.71 -13.36
N LEU A 51 -4.00 17.92 -12.42
CA LEU A 51 -3.89 16.48 -12.59
C LEU A 51 -5.27 15.79 -12.52
N VAL A 52 -6.14 16.21 -11.60
CA VAL A 52 -7.51 15.68 -11.49
C VAL A 52 -8.37 16.04 -12.71
N ASN A 53 -8.15 17.21 -13.33
CA ASN A 53 -8.87 17.61 -14.54
C ASN A 53 -8.25 17.05 -15.84
N SER A 54 -7.16 16.27 -15.76
CA SER A 54 -6.53 15.61 -16.92
C SER A 54 -6.94 14.14 -17.09
N ASP A 55 -7.97 13.69 -16.38
CA ASP A 55 -8.60 12.40 -16.64
C ASP A 55 -9.46 12.53 -17.91
N ASP A 56 -8.81 12.42 -19.08
CA ASP A 56 -9.50 12.02 -20.30
C ASP A 56 -10.17 10.67 -20.03
N ASP A 57 -11.50 10.70 -19.97
CA ASP A 57 -12.39 9.57 -19.90
C ASP A 57 -12.14 8.62 -21.09
N SER A 58 -11.15 7.75 -20.95
CA SER A 58 -11.08 6.52 -21.73
C SER A 58 -11.87 5.47 -20.97
N THR A 59 -13.19 5.56 -21.14
CA THR A 59 -14.16 4.53 -20.81
C THR A 59 -13.75 3.22 -21.46
N HIS A 60 -13.00 2.38 -20.75
CA HIS A 60 -12.90 0.98 -21.09
C HIS A 60 -14.14 0.28 -20.54
N ASP A 61 -15.06 0.01 -21.45
CA ASP A 61 -16.28 -0.76 -21.21
C ASP A 61 -15.91 -2.16 -20.68
N TYR A 62 -15.92 -2.34 -19.36
CA TYR A 62 -15.80 -3.64 -18.74
C TYR A 62 -17.22 -4.19 -18.62
N THR A 63 -17.64 -4.98 -19.62
CA THR A 63 -18.83 -5.81 -19.46
C THR A 63 -18.53 -6.84 -18.36
N THR A 64 -18.91 -6.52 -17.12
CA THR A 64 -18.99 -7.48 -16.01
C THR A 64 -20.06 -8.49 -16.37
N THR A 65 -19.64 -9.59 -16.99
CA THR A 65 -20.53 -10.74 -17.22
C THR A 65 -20.74 -11.43 -15.88
N THR A 66 -21.89 -11.13 -15.27
CA THR A 66 -22.47 -11.86 -14.13
C THR A 66 -22.37 -13.36 -14.38
N MET A 67 -21.82 -14.07 -13.40
CA MET A 67 -21.64 -15.52 -13.41
C MET A 67 -22.98 -16.26 -13.49
N ALA A 68 -23.38 -16.66 -14.70
CA ALA A 68 -24.22 -17.81 -14.95
C ALA A 68 -23.36 -18.87 -15.68
N PRO A 69 -23.55 -20.17 -15.42
CA PRO A 69 -22.77 -21.21 -16.08
C PRO A 69 -23.07 -21.18 -17.59
N PRO A 70 -22.07 -21.04 -18.47
CA PRO A 70 -22.32 -20.99 -19.90
C PRO A 70 -22.73 -22.38 -20.40
N THR A 71 -23.99 -22.48 -20.82
CA THR A 71 -24.47 -23.56 -21.69
C THR A 71 -23.63 -23.55 -22.97
N SER A 72 -23.14 -24.72 -23.34
CA SER A 72 -22.14 -24.97 -24.36
C SER A 72 -22.67 -24.72 -25.79
N ASP A 73 -22.58 -23.48 -26.26
CA ASP A 73 -22.72 -23.15 -27.68
C ASP A 73 -21.51 -22.34 -28.11
N ASN A 74 -20.49 -22.99 -28.70
CA ASN A 74 -19.31 -22.41 -29.39
C ASN A 74 -19.07 -20.89 -29.25
N LEU A 75 -18.77 -20.43 -28.03
CA LEU A 75 -18.27 -19.08 -27.78
C LEU A 75 -16.75 -19.19 -27.69
N GLU A 76 -16.04 -18.69 -28.70
CA GLU A 76 -14.60 -18.49 -28.61
C GLU A 76 -14.37 -17.42 -27.52
N LEU A 77 -14.11 -17.87 -26.28
CA LEU A 77 -13.91 -16.98 -25.16
C LEU A 77 -12.70 -16.06 -25.46
N PRO A 78 -12.84 -14.73 -25.31
CA PRO A 78 -11.80 -13.78 -25.72
C PRO A 78 -10.50 -13.94 -24.93
N TYR A 79 -10.56 -14.54 -23.74
CA TYR A 79 -9.43 -14.86 -22.88
C TYR A 79 -9.65 -16.19 -22.16
N GLN A 80 -8.59 -16.98 -22.05
CA GLN A 80 -8.51 -18.12 -21.12
C GLN A 80 -7.96 -17.60 -19.78
N VAL A 81 -8.66 -17.89 -18.69
CA VAL A 81 -8.29 -17.43 -17.35
C VAL A 81 -7.96 -18.63 -16.46
N GLY A 82 -6.81 -18.58 -15.80
CA GLY A 82 -6.39 -19.53 -14.78
C GLY A 82 -6.21 -18.86 -13.43
N VAL A 83 -6.54 -19.56 -12.35
CA VAL A 83 -6.34 -19.09 -10.98
C VAL A 83 -5.55 -20.14 -10.20
N GLY A 84 -4.57 -19.70 -9.42
CA GLY A 84 -3.77 -20.56 -8.55
C GLY A 84 -3.55 -19.93 -7.19
N ILE A 85 -3.49 -20.77 -6.15
CA ILE A 85 -3.13 -20.37 -4.79
C ILE A 85 -2.05 -21.32 -4.26
N ALA A 86 -1.00 -20.76 -3.65
CA ALA A 86 0.09 -21.51 -3.05
C ALA A 86 0.44 -20.94 -1.67
N ASP A 87 0.74 -21.82 -0.72
CA ASP A 87 1.26 -21.44 0.60
C ASP A 87 2.71 -20.96 0.44
N MET A 88 3.01 -19.80 1.00
CA MET A 88 4.34 -19.18 1.00
C MET A 88 4.79 -18.81 2.42
N THR A 89 4.17 -19.43 3.44
CA THR A 89 4.48 -19.19 4.86
C THR A 89 5.93 -19.53 5.17
N GLY A 90 6.69 -18.53 5.61
CA GLY A 90 8.04 -18.72 6.13
C GLY A 90 8.09 -19.21 7.59
N PRO A 91 9.27 -19.26 8.21
CA PRO A 91 9.42 -19.55 9.63
C PRO A 91 8.65 -18.54 10.48
N CYS A 92 7.83 -19.02 11.42
CA CYS A 92 6.92 -18.19 12.22
C CYS A 92 7.39 -17.93 13.65
N VAL A 93 8.54 -18.49 14.04
CA VAL A 93 9.11 -18.36 15.40
C VAL A 93 10.55 -17.88 15.29
N GLU A 94 10.98 -17.00 16.22
CA GLU A 94 12.35 -16.47 16.32
C GLU A 94 12.83 -15.64 15.11
N VAL A 95 11.89 -15.16 14.28
CA VAL A 95 12.18 -14.27 13.14
C VAL A 95 11.54 -12.90 13.39
N THR A 96 12.30 -11.83 13.14
CA THR A 96 11.79 -10.46 13.19
C THR A 96 10.83 -10.21 12.03
N PHE A 97 9.68 -9.60 12.33
CA PHE A 97 8.71 -9.26 11.29
C PHE A 97 9.16 -8.06 10.45
N MET A 98 8.88 -8.13 9.14
CA MET A 98 9.12 -7.03 8.22
C MET A 98 7.98 -6.01 8.32
N GLY A 99 8.31 -4.72 8.49
CA GLY A 99 7.35 -3.62 8.40
C GLY A 99 7.53 -2.52 9.44
N TYR A 100 7.44 -2.86 10.72
CA TYR A 100 7.44 -1.88 11.81
C TYR A 100 8.83 -1.37 12.22
N ALA A 101 9.90 -1.97 11.69
CA ALA A 101 11.28 -1.64 12.04
C ALA A 101 11.56 -1.70 13.56
N GLU A 102 10.84 -2.57 14.27
CA GLU A 102 10.97 -2.79 15.71
C GLU A 102 11.69 -4.11 15.96
N VAL A 103 12.80 -4.06 16.70
CA VAL A 103 13.65 -5.23 16.95
C VAL A 103 13.01 -6.19 17.95
N GLY A 104 12.20 -5.67 18.88
CA GLY A 104 11.44 -6.49 19.82
C GLY A 104 10.30 -7.29 19.18
N GLN A 105 9.92 -6.96 17.93
CA GLN A 105 8.82 -7.63 17.24
C GLN A 105 9.31 -8.93 16.59
N THR A 106 9.28 -10.00 17.38
CA THR A 106 9.65 -11.35 16.93
C THR A 106 8.41 -12.25 16.85
N GLY A 107 8.42 -13.18 15.90
CA GLY A 107 7.35 -14.17 15.78
C GLY A 107 7.39 -15.18 16.93
N GLU A 108 6.22 -15.42 17.54
CA GLU A 108 6.00 -16.47 18.55
C GLU A 108 4.99 -17.53 18.08
N GLY A 109 4.64 -17.51 16.79
CA GLY A 109 3.61 -18.38 16.24
C GLY A 109 2.94 -17.79 15.01
N ILE A 110 1.83 -18.39 14.61
CA ILE A 110 1.11 -18.01 13.39
C ILE A 110 -0.38 -17.87 13.65
N HIS A 111 -0.94 -16.72 13.26
CA HIS A 111 -2.38 -16.51 13.29
C HIS A 111 -3.04 -17.06 12.01
N THR A 112 -2.47 -16.71 10.84
CA THR A 112 -2.90 -17.17 9.52
C THR A 112 -1.69 -17.48 8.65
N ARG A 113 -1.84 -18.41 7.71
CA ARG A 113 -0.82 -18.66 6.68
C ARG A 113 -0.78 -17.54 5.65
N GLN A 114 0.39 -17.34 5.05
CA GLN A 114 0.61 -16.40 3.96
C GLN A 114 0.47 -17.12 2.63
N PHE A 115 -0.31 -16.55 1.71
CA PHE A 115 -0.54 -17.14 0.40
C PHE A 115 -0.07 -16.25 -0.75
N SER A 116 0.41 -16.90 -1.81
CA SER A 116 0.57 -16.31 -3.14
C SER A 116 -0.65 -16.68 -3.99
N ARG A 117 -1.29 -15.69 -4.60
CA ARG A 117 -2.42 -15.89 -5.51
C ARG A 117 -2.06 -15.39 -6.90
N ALA A 118 -2.18 -16.27 -7.89
CA ALA A 118 -1.84 -16.00 -9.27
C ALA A 118 -3.08 -16.01 -10.15
N PHE A 119 -3.20 -15.00 -11.01
CA PHE A 119 -4.23 -14.87 -12.02
C PHE A 119 -3.54 -14.83 -13.39
N ILE A 120 -3.84 -15.82 -14.23
CA ILE A 120 -3.24 -15.99 -15.55
C ILE A 120 -4.28 -15.63 -16.59
N PHE A 121 -3.96 -14.70 -17.48
CA PHE A 121 -4.80 -14.31 -18.61
C PHE A 121 -4.06 -14.69 -19.91
N ALA A 122 -4.67 -15.53 -20.73
CA ALA A 122 -4.09 -15.99 -22.00
C ALA A 122 -5.00 -15.66 -23.18
N LYS A 123 -4.42 -15.14 -24.26
CA LYS A 123 -5.08 -14.91 -25.56
C LYS A 123 -4.12 -15.29 -26.67
N GLY A 124 -4.37 -16.43 -27.32
CA GLY A 124 -3.44 -17.03 -28.26
C GLY A 124 -2.07 -17.26 -27.61
N ASP A 125 -1.02 -16.71 -28.21
CA ASP A 125 0.37 -16.82 -27.72
C ASP A 125 0.72 -15.81 -26.60
N LYS A 126 -0.13 -14.80 -26.35
CA LYS A 126 0.13 -13.80 -25.33
C LYS A 126 -0.41 -14.26 -23.98
N ARG A 127 0.43 -14.22 -22.95
CA ARG A 127 0.07 -14.54 -21.56
C ARG A 127 0.54 -13.45 -20.63
N VAL A 128 -0.32 -13.08 -19.70
CA VAL A 128 0.00 -12.16 -18.60
C VAL A 128 -0.33 -12.86 -17.31
N VAL A 129 0.57 -12.76 -16.33
CA VAL A 129 0.39 -13.33 -15.00
C VAL A 129 0.45 -12.21 -13.97
N LEU A 130 -0.62 -12.05 -13.21
CA LEU A 130 -0.68 -11.18 -12.04
C LEU A 130 -0.55 -12.04 -10.79
N VAL A 131 0.46 -11.76 -9.96
CA VAL A 131 0.66 -12.47 -8.69
C VAL A 131 0.53 -11.48 -7.54
N THR A 132 -0.40 -11.76 -6.62
CA THR A 132 -0.54 -11.05 -5.35
C THR A 132 0.05 -11.92 -4.25
N ALA A 133 1.07 -11.42 -3.56
CA ALA A 133 1.72 -12.09 -2.45
C ALA A 133 1.41 -11.36 -1.15
N GLU A 134 1.05 -12.11 -0.09
CA GLU A 134 0.78 -11.57 1.25
C GLU A 134 2.08 -11.23 1.99
N VAL A 135 2.81 -10.24 1.48
CA VAL A 135 4.06 -9.73 2.04
C VAL A 135 4.06 -8.21 2.00
N GLN A 136 4.86 -7.56 2.85
CA GLN A 136 5.00 -6.10 2.86
C GLN A 136 5.50 -5.57 1.49
N ALA A 137 6.54 -6.22 0.95
CA ALA A 137 7.13 -5.85 -0.32
C ALA A 137 7.82 -7.07 -0.96
N VAL A 138 7.79 -7.15 -2.29
CA VAL A 138 8.50 -8.19 -3.05
C VAL A 138 9.90 -7.69 -3.38
N GLY A 139 10.91 -8.31 -2.76
CA GLY A 139 12.31 -7.99 -3.02
C GLY A 139 12.76 -8.33 -4.45
N ILE A 140 13.73 -7.60 -4.98
CA ILE A 140 14.30 -7.85 -6.32
C ILE A 140 14.90 -9.26 -6.44
N ALA A 141 15.48 -9.79 -5.35
CA ALA A 141 16.01 -11.15 -5.32
C ALA A 141 14.93 -12.20 -5.61
N VAL A 142 13.77 -12.09 -4.95
CA VAL A 142 12.63 -12.99 -5.17
C VAL A 142 12.13 -12.92 -6.61
N ARG A 143 11.99 -11.69 -7.15
CA ARG A 143 11.59 -11.51 -8.55
C ARG A 143 12.55 -12.18 -9.52
N ARG A 144 13.86 -12.06 -9.29
CA ARG A 144 14.88 -12.69 -10.14
C ARG A 144 14.78 -14.20 -10.07
N GLU A 145 14.74 -14.77 -8.87
CA GLU A 145 14.65 -16.23 -8.70
C GLU A 145 13.42 -16.80 -9.42
N CYS A 146 12.24 -16.19 -9.24
CA CYS A 146 11.02 -16.69 -9.87
C CYS A 146 10.95 -16.50 -11.40
N THR A 147 11.79 -15.64 -11.98
CA THR A 147 11.77 -15.36 -13.43
C THR A 147 12.94 -16.00 -14.18
N CYS A 148 14.07 -16.21 -13.49
CA CYS A 148 15.32 -16.70 -14.08
C CYS A 148 15.50 -18.22 -13.98
N GLN A 149 14.58 -18.91 -13.31
CA GLN A 149 14.54 -20.37 -13.17
C GLN A 149 13.70 -21.01 -14.26
#